data_AF-A0A0D2MLV2-F1
#
_entry.id   AF-A0A0D2MLV2-F1
#
_cell.length_a   1.000
_cell.length_b   1.000
_cell.length_c   1.000
_cell.angle_alpha   90.00
_cell.angle_beta   90.00
_cell.angle_gamma   90.00
#
_symmetry.space_group_name_H-M   'P 1'
#
loop_
_entity.id
_entity.type
_entity.pdbx_description
1 polymer ?
#
loop_
_entity_poly.entity_id
_entity_poly.type
_entity_poly.pdbx_seq_one_letter_code
_entity_poly.pdbx_strand_id
1 'polypeptide(L)'
;MSTALAPRAQAGVAGAGAGAQAGGGEARVVDRATLEAVCGEWSKDFRRCEPMDDFFSLFGVSMLLRKAARLMRGMRIELKGDMLEVTQICALRWLSVTEAFPLAPHAAPGEHRRRDLRRGPQRGTLEGAAAGAVRARFKWVCVRRGCGGEGGDGGGGGAAA
;
A
#
# COMPACT_ATOMS: atom_id res chain seq x y z
N MET A 1 -1.97 4.34 -39.07
CA MET A 1 -1.50 4.14 -37.68
C MET A 1 -2.56 4.73 -36.76
N SER A 2 -3.44 3.88 -36.23
CA SER A 2 -4.65 4.29 -35.52
C SER A 2 -4.37 4.30 -34.01
N THR A 3 -4.39 5.48 -33.40
CA THR A 3 -4.24 5.65 -31.95
C THR A 3 -5.63 5.59 -31.33
N ALA A 4 -5.99 4.44 -30.75
CA ALA A 4 -7.21 4.30 -29.98
C ALA A 4 -7.06 5.03 -28.63
N LEU A 5 -7.88 6.05 -28.40
CA LEU A 5 -8.06 6.69 -27.11
C LEU A 5 -8.75 5.70 -26.15
N ALA A 6 -8.10 5.36 -25.04
CA ALA A 6 -8.71 4.59 -23.97
C ALA A 6 -9.82 5.41 -23.26
N PRO A 7 -10.88 4.76 -22.74
CA PRO A 7 -11.99 5.43 -22.08
C PRO A 7 -11.52 6.09 -20.78
N ARG A 8 -11.88 7.37 -20.64
CA ARG A 8 -11.60 8.21 -19.47
C ARG A 8 -12.65 7.89 -18.41
N ALA A 9 -12.34 6.98 -17.48
CA ALA A 9 -13.18 6.74 -16.31
C ALA A 9 -13.17 7.99 -15.42
N GLN A 10 -14.25 8.76 -15.46
CA GLN A 10 -14.50 9.82 -14.49
C GLN A 10 -14.96 9.16 -13.18
N ALA A 11 -14.01 8.88 -12.29
CA ALA A 11 -14.35 8.60 -10.90
C ALA A 11 -14.85 9.91 -10.26
N GLY A 12 -16.17 10.09 -10.25
CA GLY A 12 -16.82 11.10 -9.44
C GLY A 12 -16.51 10.83 -7.97
N VAL A 13 -15.63 11.63 -7.38
CA VAL A 13 -15.35 11.57 -5.95
C VAL A 13 -16.53 12.23 -5.24
N ALA A 14 -17.56 11.45 -4.95
CA ALA A 14 -18.62 11.88 -4.04
C ALA A 14 -17.99 12.01 -2.65
N GLY A 15 -17.90 13.25 -2.16
CA GLY A 15 -17.53 13.52 -0.78
C GLY A 15 -18.54 12.88 0.16
N ALA A 16 -18.05 12.08 1.10
CA ALA A 16 -18.82 11.62 2.25
C ALA A 16 -17.99 11.91 3.50
N GLY A 17 -18.64 12.62 4.43
CA GLY A 17 -18.04 13.28 5.57
C GLY A 17 -17.52 12.36 6.66
N ALA A 18 -16.88 13.05 7.60
CA ALA A 18 -16.30 12.57 8.84
C ALA A 18 -17.16 11.56 9.61
N GLY A 19 -16.52 10.48 10.06
CA GLY A 19 -17.08 9.46 10.94
C GLY A 19 -16.17 8.25 11.07
N ALA A 20 -14.88 8.44 11.34
CA ALA A 20 -13.95 7.33 11.55
C ALA A 20 -14.15 6.71 12.95
N GLN A 21 -15.16 5.83 13.07
CA GLN A 21 -15.17 4.86 14.17
C GLN A 21 -14.12 3.78 13.86
N ALA A 22 -13.09 3.72 14.69
CA ALA A 22 -12.11 2.64 14.73
C ALA A 22 -12.74 1.39 15.38
N GLY A 23 -13.71 0.78 14.68
CA GLY A 23 -14.15 -0.57 15.01
C GLY A 23 -13.05 -1.55 14.62
N GLY A 24 -12.66 -2.42 15.54
CA GLY A 24 -11.81 -3.59 15.30
C GLY A 24 -12.54 -4.59 14.38
N GLY A 25 -12.74 -4.19 13.13
CA GLY A 25 -13.39 -4.99 12.10
C GLY A 25 -12.42 -6.05 11.64
N GLU A 26 -12.88 -7.29 11.74
CA GLU A 26 -12.34 -8.47 11.07
C GLU A 26 -11.86 -8.11 9.65
N ALA A 27 -10.64 -8.55 9.30
CA ALA A 27 -10.04 -8.25 8.02
C ALA A 27 -10.94 -8.80 6.90
N ARG A 28 -11.68 -7.92 6.24
CA ARG A 28 -12.56 -8.31 5.15
C ARG A 28 -11.72 -8.65 3.93
N VAL A 29 -11.94 -9.84 3.39
CA VAL A 29 -11.40 -10.23 2.09
C VAL A 29 -11.89 -9.22 1.05
N VAL A 30 -10.97 -8.67 0.26
CA VAL A 30 -11.34 -7.77 -0.83
C VAL A 30 -11.96 -8.61 -1.94
N ASP A 31 -13.17 -8.29 -2.36
CA ASP A 31 -13.76 -8.97 -3.50
C ASP A 31 -13.07 -8.55 -4.80
N ARG A 32 -13.06 -9.46 -5.78
CA ARG A 32 -12.36 -9.26 -7.04
C ARG A 32 -12.95 -8.11 -7.87
N ALA A 33 -14.26 -7.91 -7.84
CA ALA A 33 -14.91 -6.85 -8.60
C ALA A 33 -14.47 -5.47 -8.11
N THR A 34 -14.32 -5.30 -6.80
CA THR A 34 -13.73 -4.09 -6.20
C THR A 34 -12.28 -3.87 -6.65
N LEU A 35 -11.47 -4.92 -6.74
CA LEU A 35 -10.09 -4.81 -7.24
C LEU A 35 -10.06 -4.40 -8.72
N GLU A 36 -10.89 -5.03 -9.55
CA GLU A 36 -11.00 -4.72 -10.97
C GLU A 36 -11.49 -3.28 -11.20
N ALA A 37 -12.38 -2.77 -10.36
CA ALA A 37 -12.86 -1.40 -10.43
C ALA A 37 -11.79 -0.35 -10.12
N VAL A 38 -10.77 -0.67 -9.31
CA VAL A 38 -9.65 0.25 -9.00
C VAL A 38 -8.46 0.08 -9.95
N CYS A 39 -8.42 -0.99 -10.74
CA CYS A 39 -7.37 -1.21 -11.73
C CYS A 39 -7.36 -0.11 -12.81
N GLY A 40 -6.17 0.19 -13.31
CA GLY A 40 -5.95 1.20 -14.35
C GLY A 40 -4.79 2.13 -14.04
N GLU A 41 -4.64 3.15 -14.88
CA GLU A 41 -3.63 4.20 -14.71
C GLU A 41 -4.27 5.46 -14.14
N TRP A 42 -3.71 5.93 -13.03
CA TRP A 42 -4.17 7.05 -12.24
C TRP A 42 -3.13 8.16 -12.31
N SER A 43 -3.53 9.33 -12.81
CA SER A 43 -2.66 10.51 -12.84
C SER A 43 -2.90 11.38 -11.61
N LYS A 44 -1.82 11.86 -11.01
CA LYS A 44 -1.88 12.81 -9.90
C LYS A 44 -2.29 14.18 -10.42
N ASP A 45 -3.41 14.70 -9.93
CA ASP A 45 -3.81 16.07 -10.18
C ASP A 45 -3.09 17.02 -9.21
N PHE A 46 -2.01 17.64 -9.68
CA PHE A 46 -1.22 18.58 -8.89
C PHE A 46 -1.99 19.83 -8.43
N ARG A 47 -3.11 20.17 -9.08
CA ARG A 47 -3.94 21.33 -8.67
C ARG A 47 -4.86 21.01 -7.51
N ARG A 48 -5.21 19.73 -7.35
CA ARG A 48 -6.12 19.24 -6.30
C ARG A 48 -5.41 18.52 -5.16
N CYS A 49 -4.15 18.13 -5.34
CA CYS A 49 -3.38 17.49 -4.28
C CYS A 49 -2.92 18.51 -3.24
N GLU A 50 -3.32 18.29 -2.00
CA GLU A 50 -2.76 18.98 -0.85
C GLU A 50 -1.26 18.66 -0.69
N PRO A 51 -0.44 19.62 -0.24
CA PRO A 51 0.98 19.38 0.02
C PRO A 51 1.14 18.39 1.19
N MET A 52 1.99 17.37 0.99
CA MET A 52 2.32 16.38 2.03
C MET A 52 3.42 16.85 3.00
N ASP A 53 3.74 18.14 3.02
CA ASP A 53 4.89 18.66 3.73
C ASP A 53 4.78 18.47 5.26
N ASP A 54 3.57 18.58 5.83
CA ASP A 54 3.32 18.33 7.25
C ASP A 54 3.45 16.85 7.62
N PHE A 55 2.93 15.96 6.76
CA PHE A 55 3.12 14.52 6.91
C PHE A 55 4.62 14.17 6.92
N PHE A 56 5.40 14.72 5.99
CA PHE A 56 6.84 14.48 5.97
C PHE A 56 7.58 15.04 7.19
N SER A 57 7.11 16.15 7.76
CA SER A 57 7.64 16.69 9.03
C SER A 57 7.39 15.74 10.18
N LEU A 58 6.17 15.21 10.32
CA LEU A 58 5.82 14.28 11.38
C LEU A 58 6.69 13.02 11.35
N PHE A 59 6.97 12.50 10.15
CA PHE A 59 7.78 11.30 9.98
C PHE A 59 9.29 11.58 9.92
N GLY A 60 9.76 12.81 10.14
CA GLY A 60 11.19 13.15 10.12
C GLY A 60 11.85 12.85 8.77
N VAL A 61 11.11 13.01 7.68
CA VAL A 61 11.57 12.74 6.33
C VAL A 61 12.47 13.88 5.85
N SER A 62 13.64 13.53 5.31
CA SER A 62 14.63 14.50 4.84
C SER A 62 14.11 15.36 3.69
N MET A 63 14.61 16.59 3.58
CA MET A 63 14.23 17.54 2.51
C MET A 63 14.42 16.97 1.10
N LEU A 64 15.41 16.09 0.92
CA LEU A 64 15.64 15.41 -0.36
C LEU A 64 14.44 14.53 -0.75
N LEU A 65 13.93 13.73 0.19
CA LEU A 65 12.80 12.86 -0.10
C LEU A 65 11.49 13.63 -0.26
N ARG A 66 11.33 14.76 0.43
CA ARG A 66 10.19 15.68 0.20
C ARG A 66 10.18 16.17 -1.25
N LYS A 67 11.33 16.58 -1.78
CA LYS A 67 11.47 16.95 -3.19
C LYS A 67 11.18 15.76 -4.11
N ALA A 68 11.65 14.56 -3.77
CA ALA A 68 11.37 13.35 -4.55
C ALA A 68 9.86 13.03 -4.60
N ALA A 69 9.11 13.25 -3.52
CA ALA A 69 7.67 13.04 -3.50
C ALA A 69 6.90 14.01 -4.44
N ARG A 70 7.45 15.20 -4.70
CA ARG A 70 6.91 16.13 -5.71
C ARG A 70 7.10 15.62 -7.14
N LEU A 71 8.00 14.66 -7.36
CA LEU A 71 8.21 14.01 -8.66
C LEU A 71 7.18 12.91 -8.96
N MET A 72 6.37 12.50 -7.99
CA MET A 72 5.32 11.51 -8.21
C MET A 72 4.28 12.04 -9.19
N ARG A 73 4.08 11.31 -10.29
CA ARG A 73 3.16 11.64 -11.39
C ARG A 73 1.83 10.90 -11.28
N GLY A 74 1.81 9.74 -10.64
CA GLY A 74 0.61 8.92 -10.58
C GLY A 74 0.88 7.53 -10.05
N MET A 75 -0.07 6.63 -10.30
CA MET A 75 0.06 5.21 -10.03
C MET A 75 -0.58 4.39 -11.14
N ARG A 76 -0.14 3.14 -11.29
CA ARG A 76 -0.79 2.13 -12.13
C ARG A 76 -1.11 0.93 -11.25
N ILE A 77 -2.35 0.48 -11.32
CA ILE A 77 -2.85 -0.67 -10.56
C ILE A 77 -3.21 -1.75 -11.56
N GLU A 78 -2.58 -2.92 -11.47
CA GLU A 78 -2.78 -4.04 -12.37
C GLU A 78 -3.11 -5.29 -11.56
N LEU A 79 -4.11 -6.06 -12.02
CA LEU A 79 -4.40 -7.38 -11.49
C LEU A 79 -3.71 -8.43 -12.36
N LYS A 80 -2.77 -9.19 -11.78
CA LYS A 80 -1.98 -10.24 -12.46
C LYS A 80 -2.23 -11.57 -11.78
N GLY A 81 -3.25 -12.29 -12.25
CA GLY A 81 -3.67 -13.54 -11.62
C GLY A 81 -4.13 -13.30 -10.18
N ASP A 82 -3.38 -13.86 -9.23
CA ASP A 82 -3.64 -13.74 -7.79
C ASP A 82 -2.80 -12.65 -7.10
N MET A 83 -2.23 -11.73 -7.89
CA MET A 83 -1.44 -10.60 -7.40
C MET A 83 -2.07 -9.29 -7.84
N LEU A 84 -2.19 -8.32 -6.92
CA LEU A 84 -2.42 -6.93 -7.26
C LEU A 84 -1.07 -6.20 -7.28
N GLU A 85 -0.67 -5.70 -8.43
CA GLU A 85 0.53 -4.87 -8.57
C GLU A 85 0.18 -3.39 -8.59
N VAL A 86 0.82 -2.62 -7.72
CA VAL A 86 0.68 -1.18 -7.63
C VAL A 86 2.02 -0.55 -7.96
N THR A 87 2.11 0.08 -9.12
CA THR A 87 3.29 0.81 -9.57
C THR A 87 3.09 2.29 -9.36
N GLN A 88 3.88 2.90 -8.49
CA GLN A 88 3.94 4.35 -8.34
C GLN A 88 4.86 4.91 -9.41
N ILE A 89 4.34 5.84 -10.20
CA ILE A 89 5.04 6.42 -11.34
C ILE A 89 5.64 7.76 -10.91
N CYS A 90 6.96 7.87 -11.00
CA CYS A 90 7.70 9.09 -10.76
C CYS A 90 8.21 9.69 -12.08
N ALA A 91 8.44 11.00 -12.09
CA ALA A 91 9.03 11.71 -13.23
C ALA A 91 10.42 11.15 -13.58
N LEU A 92 11.17 10.71 -12.56
CA LEU A 92 12.40 9.96 -12.72
C LEU A 92 12.09 8.48 -12.59
N ARG A 93 12.25 7.71 -13.69
CA ARG A 93 11.88 6.29 -13.75
C ARG A 93 12.56 5.43 -12.67
N TRP A 94 13.80 5.72 -12.32
CA TRP A 94 14.54 4.98 -11.30
C TRP A 94 14.00 5.21 -9.87
N LEU A 95 13.13 6.20 -9.67
CA LEU A 95 12.39 6.44 -8.41
C LEU A 95 10.98 5.80 -8.43
N SER A 96 10.53 5.25 -9.54
CA SER A 96 9.27 4.51 -9.60
C SER A 96 9.41 3.19 -8.83
N VAL A 97 8.35 2.78 -8.15
CA VAL A 97 8.35 1.58 -7.30
C VAL A 97 7.12 0.75 -7.63
N THR A 98 7.32 -0.56 -7.77
CA THR A 98 6.23 -1.53 -7.90
C THR A 98 6.12 -2.32 -6.62
N GLU A 99 4.93 -2.32 -6.02
CA GLU A 99 4.55 -3.07 -4.84
C GLU A 99 3.55 -4.16 -5.27
N ALA A 100 3.83 -5.43 -4.97
CA ALA A 100 2.97 -6.55 -5.35
C ALA A 100 2.32 -7.17 -4.11
N PHE A 101 0.99 -7.27 -4.11
CA PHE A 101 0.19 -7.75 -3.00
C PHE A 101 -0.49 -9.06 -3.37
N PRO A 102 -0.21 -10.16 -2.67
CA PRO A 102 -0.90 -11.41 -2.92
C PRO A 102 -2.34 -11.35 -2.42
N LEU A 103 -3.25 -11.94 -3.20
CA LEU A 103 -4.70 -11.89 -2.95
C LEU A 103 -5.25 -13.17 -2.33
N ALA A 104 -4.46 -14.24 -2.22
CA ALA A 104 -4.94 -15.48 -1.64
C ALA A 104 -5.33 -15.26 -0.16
N PRO A 105 -6.44 -15.83 0.33
CA PRO A 105 -6.97 -15.61 1.68
C PRO A 105 -5.98 -15.89 2.82
N HIS A 106 -4.94 -16.66 2.56
CA HIS A 106 -3.89 -17.04 3.51
C HIS A 106 -2.48 -16.70 3.03
N ALA A 107 -2.34 -15.85 2.02
CA ALA A 107 -1.03 -15.42 1.57
C ALA A 107 -0.30 -14.63 2.66
N ALA A 108 1.00 -14.87 2.78
CA ALA A 108 1.85 -14.04 3.61
C ALA A 108 1.82 -12.58 3.10
N PRO A 109 1.91 -11.58 4.00
CA PRO A 109 2.03 -10.18 3.60
C PRO A 109 3.18 -9.98 2.61
N GLY A 110 2.95 -9.15 1.59
CA GLY A 110 3.99 -8.77 0.64
C GLY A 110 5.12 -8.03 1.36
N GLU A 111 6.38 -8.37 1.06
CA GLU A 111 7.53 -7.61 1.55
C GLU A 111 7.91 -6.55 0.52
N HIS A 112 7.99 -5.30 0.96
CA HIS A 112 8.32 -4.16 0.12
C HIS A 112 9.52 -3.40 0.67
N ARG A 113 10.26 -2.77 -0.25
CA ARG A 113 11.33 -1.84 0.11
C ARG A 113 10.71 -0.54 0.63
N ARG A 114 11.27 -0.03 1.72
CA ARG A 114 10.87 1.27 2.25
C ARG A 114 11.28 2.41 1.32
N ARG A 115 10.39 3.38 1.19
CA ARG A 115 10.60 4.60 0.38
C ARG A 115 11.20 5.75 1.18
N ASP A 116 11.24 5.65 2.50
CA ASP A 116 11.74 6.69 3.42
C ASP A 116 13.26 6.67 3.66
N LEU A 117 14.01 5.89 2.86
CA LEU A 117 15.46 5.65 2.97
C LEU A 117 15.90 5.03 4.31
N ARG A 118 14.97 4.71 5.20
CA ARG A 118 15.26 3.98 6.44
C ARG A 118 15.47 2.50 6.11
N ARG A 119 16.27 1.83 6.93
CA ARG A 119 16.60 0.41 6.75
C ARG A 119 15.42 -0.50 7.12
N GLY A 120 15.46 -1.72 6.58
CA GLY A 120 14.50 -2.79 6.85
C GLY A 120 13.34 -2.86 5.84
N PRO A 121 12.64 -4.00 5.78
CA PRO A 121 11.47 -4.17 4.94
C PRO A 121 10.22 -3.54 5.58
N GLN A 122 9.22 -3.27 4.76
CA GLN A 122 7.84 -3.05 5.21
C GLN A 122 6.99 -4.21 4.70
N ARG A 123 6.05 -4.67 5.52
CA ARG A 123 5.08 -5.71 5.14
C ARG A 123 3.74 -5.07 4.83
N GLY A 124 3.19 -5.38 3.67
CA GLY A 124 1.92 -4.86 3.17
C GLY A 124 0.85 -5.94 3.08
N THR A 125 -0.38 -5.61 3.49
CA THR A 125 -1.57 -6.41 3.22
C THR A 125 -2.67 -5.54 2.60
N LEU A 126 -3.59 -6.17 1.88
CA LEU A 126 -4.79 -5.53 1.36
C LEU A 126 -6.01 -6.03 2.12
N GLU A 127 -6.93 -5.13 2.40
CA GLU A 127 -8.19 -5.41 3.07
C GLU A 127 -9.32 -4.65 2.38
N GLY A 128 -10.52 -5.23 2.37
CA GLY A 128 -11.72 -4.56 1.89
C GLY A 128 -12.10 -3.45 2.87
N ALA A 129 -12.39 -2.26 2.35
CA ALA A 129 -12.95 -1.16 3.12
C ALA A 129 -14.41 -0.90 2.71
N ALA A 130 -15.10 -0.10 3.51
CA ALA A 130 -16.47 0.28 3.21
C ALA A 130 -16.59 0.99 1.85
N ALA A 131 -17.77 0.88 1.24
CA ALA A 131 -18.12 1.57 0.00
C ALA A 131 -17.22 1.27 -1.22
N GLY A 132 -16.79 0.01 -1.38
CA GLY A 132 -16.00 -0.40 -2.55
C GLY A 132 -14.58 0.16 -2.56
N ALA A 133 -14.06 0.55 -1.40
CA ALA A 133 -12.68 0.99 -1.26
C ALA A 133 -11.76 -0.18 -0.93
N VAL A 134 -10.50 -0.08 -1.38
CA VAL A 134 -9.43 -1.00 -1.00
C VAL A 134 -8.53 -0.30 0.01
N ARG A 135 -8.22 -0.96 1.12
CA ARG A 135 -7.29 -0.46 2.15
C ARG A 135 -6.00 -1.25 2.12
N ALA A 136 -4.90 -0.56 1.87
CA ALA A 136 -3.57 -1.13 2.10
C ALA A 136 -3.15 -0.85 3.55
N ARG A 137 -2.74 -1.90 4.28
CA ARG A 137 -2.13 -1.78 5.60
C ARG A 137 -0.65 -2.10 5.51
N PHE A 138 0.16 -1.27 6.15
CA PHE A 138 1.60 -1.43 6.18
C PHE A 138 2.09 -1.56 7.62
N LYS A 139 2.93 -2.56 7.86
CA LYS A 139 3.66 -2.74 9.11
C LYS A 139 5.16 -2.64 8.84
N TRP A 140 5.84 -1.77 9.57
CA TRP A 140 7.30 -1.73 9.51
C TRP A 140 7.89 -2.85 10.33
N VAL A 141 8.80 -3.60 9.73
CA VAL A 141 9.56 -4.62 10.45
C VAL A 141 10.82 -3.95 10.97
N CYS A 142 10.88 -3.71 12.28
CA CYS A 142 12.08 -3.18 12.91
C CYS A 142 13.20 -4.22 12.88
N VAL A 143 14.20 -4.01 12.03
CA VAL A 143 15.45 -4.78 12.08
C VAL A 143 16.34 -4.17 13.17
N ARG A 144 15.96 -4.31 14.43
CA ARG A 144 16.91 -4.11 15.53
C ARG A 144 17.79 -5.37 15.57
N ARG A 145 19.12 -5.24 15.53
CA ARG A 145 20.01 -6.32 16.00
C ARG A 145 19.57 -6.63 17.44
N GLY A 146 18.87 -7.74 17.67
CA GLY A 146 18.43 -8.18 19.00
C GLY A 146 16.92 -8.26 19.27
N CYS A 147 16.02 -7.95 18.34
CA CYS A 147 14.57 -8.17 18.53
C CYS A 147 14.07 -9.48 17.89
N GLY A 148 14.90 -10.53 17.92
CA GLY A 148 14.49 -11.89 17.59
C GLY A 148 13.86 -12.54 18.82
N GLY A 149 12.53 -12.47 18.88
CA GLY A 149 11.72 -13.15 19.87
C GLY A 149 10.37 -13.47 19.25
N GLU A 150 10.39 -14.20 18.13
CA GLU A 150 9.24 -15.03 17.81
C GLU A 150 9.10 -16.02 18.96
N GLY A 151 7.93 -15.97 19.63
CA GLY A 151 7.63 -16.81 20.77
C GLY A 151 7.80 -18.27 20.41
N GLY A 152 8.87 -18.88 20.90
CA GLY A 152 8.95 -20.32 21.05
C GLY A 152 7.91 -20.70 22.09
N ASP A 153 6.77 -21.21 21.61
CA ASP A 153 5.80 -21.92 22.41
C ASP A 153 6.50 -23.17 22.96
N GLY A 154 7.07 -23.02 24.16
CA GLY A 154 7.78 -24.06 24.89
C GLY A 154 6.81 -25.11 25.41
N GLY A 155 6.25 -25.91 24.52
CA GLY A 155 5.59 -27.17 24.84
C GLY A 155 6.63 -28.22 25.22
N GLY A 156 7.05 -28.24 26.48
CA GLY A 156 8.01 -29.22 27.00
C GLY A 156 7.75 -29.53 28.47
N GLY A 157 6.93 -30.55 28.73
CA GLY A 157 6.63 -31.05 30.08
C GLY A 157 6.04 -32.46 30.08
N GLY A 158 6.59 -33.34 29.24
CA GLY A 158 6.28 -34.77 29.26
C GLY A 158 7.23 -35.53 30.18
N ALA A 159 6.64 -36.17 31.19
CA ALA A 159 6.98 -37.44 31.84
C ALA A 159 8.45 -37.77 32.17
N ALA A 160 8.71 -37.98 33.47
CA ALA A 160 9.46 -39.14 33.92
C ALA A 160 8.84 -39.64 35.24
N ALA A 161 8.65 -40.96 35.28
CA ALA A 161 8.11 -41.76 36.36
C ALA A 161 9.06 -41.90 37.55
#